data_AF-A0A645BCK7-F1
#
_entry.id   AF-A0A645BCK7-F1
#
_cell.length_a   1.000
_cell.length_b   1.000
_cell.length_c   1.000
_cell.angle_alpha   90.00
_cell.angle_beta   90.00
_cell.angle_gamma   90.00
#
_symmetry.space_group_name_H-M   'P 1'
#
loop_
_entity.id
_entity.type
_entity.pdbx_description
1 polymer ?
#
loop_
_entity_poly.entity_id
_entity_poly.type
_entity_poly.pdbx_seq_one_letter_code
_entity_poly.pdbx_strand_id
1 'polypeptide(L)'
;MLSYKRDVLTRELYRLRSGSQGGAVMADPPLEKRAGALVCTRGEFSGARFDLSRSPTITIGRDARSCQIVFPKDMQRISRKHSLVRFSSSENCYYVTDVSQNGTYLAGGVRLPAGQPCKLARGTTITFDSSGANAFYLE
;
A
#
# COMPACT_ATOMS: atom_id res chain seq x y z
N MET A 1 -35.82 10.17 -3.39
CA MET A 1 -34.60 10.32 -2.57
C MET A 1 -33.46 9.57 -3.28
N LEU A 2 -33.00 10.13 -4.40
CA LEU A 2 -31.70 10.82 -4.56
C LEU A 2 -30.50 9.92 -4.94
N SER A 3 -30.62 9.06 -5.97
CA SER A 3 -29.43 8.39 -6.55
C SER A 3 -29.54 8.03 -8.04
N TYR A 4 -30.26 8.81 -8.84
CA TYR A 4 -30.31 8.58 -10.30
C TYR A 4 -30.17 9.86 -11.16
N LYS A 5 -30.06 11.04 -10.52
CA LYS A 5 -29.86 12.32 -11.23
C LYS A 5 -28.40 12.78 -11.28
N ARG A 6 -27.44 11.99 -10.76
CA ARG A 6 -26.01 12.36 -10.71
C ARG A 6 -25.18 11.82 -11.89
N ASP A 7 -25.61 10.76 -12.57
CA ASP A 7 -24.84 10.18 -13.69
C ASP A 7 -25.09 10.85 -15.04
N VAL A 8 -26.28 11.43 -15.24
CA VAL A 8 -26.65 12.04 -16.53
C VAL A 8 -25.89 13.36 -16.75
N LEU A 9 -25.71 14.16 -15.70
CA LEU A 9 -24.96 15.43 -15.78
C LEU A 9 -23.46 15.23 -16.06
N THR A 10 -22.85 14.14 -15.55
CA THR A 10 -21.43 13.84 -15.81
C THR A 10 -21.19 13.43 -17.26
N ARG A 11 -22.16 12.77 -17.91
CA ARG A 11 -22.06 12.38 -19.33
C ARG A 11 -22.34 13.53 -20.30
N GLU A 12 -23.22 14.48 -19.94
CA GLU A 12 -23.51 15.64 -20.79
C GLU A 12 -22.40 16.70 -20.74
N LEU A 13 -21.77 16.91 -19.58
CA LEU A 13 -20.64 17.83 -19.45
C LEU A 13 -19.39 17.35 -20.22
N TYR A 14 -19.28 16.05 -20.53
CA TYR A 14 -18.20 15.50 -21.35
C TYR A 14 -18.47 15.59 -22.86
N ARG A 15 -19.74 15.64 -23.28
CA ARG A 15 -20.13 15.76 -24.70
C ARG A 15 -20.09 17.19 -25.25
N LEU A 16 -20.12 18.20 -24.39
CA LEU A 16 -20.18 19.61 -24.83
C LEU A 16 -18.81 20.30 -24.93
N ARG A 17 -17.70 19.58 -24.75
CA ARG A 17 -16.33 20.12 -24.94
C ARG A 17 -15.56 19.52 -26.11
N SER A 18 -16.23 18.86 -27.05
CA SER A 18 -15.62 18.48 -28.33
C SER A 18 -15.73 19.63 -29.33
N GLY A 19 -14.90 20.65 -29.13
CA GLY A 19 -14.59 21.68 -30.11
C GLY A 19 -13.08 21.69 -30.37
N SER A 20 -12.68 21.24 -31.57
CA SER A 20 -11.40 21.42 -32.25
C SER A 20 -10.10 20.93 -31.59
N GLN A 21 -9.63 19.78 -32.13
CA GLN A 21 -8.25 19.39 -32.45
C GLN A 21 -7.15 19.45 -31.35
N GLY A 22 -6.70 18.27 -30.94
CA GLY A 22 -5.46 18.04 -30.18
C GLY A 22 -5.47 16.62 -29.60
N GLY A 23 -4.40 15.85 -29.81
CA GLY A 23 -4.35 14.38 -29.62
C GLY A 23 -4.77 13.86 -28.24
N ALA A 24 -5.31 12.64 -28.23
CA ALA A 24 -5.69 11.94 -27.01
C ALA A 24 -4.45 11.54 -26.19
N VAL A 25 -3.99 12.45 -25.33
CA VAL A 25 -3.30 12.04 -24.10
C VAL A 25 -4.36 11.44 -23.19
N MET A 26 -4.32 10.11 -23.03
CA MET A 26 -5.08 9.43 -21.97
C MET A 26 -4.76 10.18 -20.67
N ALA A 27 -5.75 10.87 -20.11
CA ALA A 27 -5.56 11.62 -18.88
C ALA A 27 -5.01 10.66 -17.83
N ASP A 28 -3.83 10.99 -17.32
CA ASP A 28 -3.22 10.32 -16.18
C ASP A 28 -4.30 10.03 -15.14
N PRO A 29 -4.44 8.78 -14.64
CA PRO A 29 -5.39 8.50 -13.59
C PRO A 29 -5.10 9.46 -12.42
N PRO A 30 -6.14 9.94 -11.70
CA PRO A 30 -5.97 10.91 -10.62
C PRO A 30 -4.80 10.52 -9.73
N LEU A 31 -3.97 11.48 -9.29
CA LEU A 31 -2.76 11.23 -8.49
C LEU A 31 -2.99 10.26 -7.32
N GLU A 32 -4.20 10.23 -6.75
CA GLU A 32 -4.62 9.29 -5.71
C GLU A 32 -4.61 7.81 -6.13
N LYS A 33 -4.89 7.50 -7.41
CA LYS A 33 -4.75 6.15 -7.98
C LYS A 33 -3.30 5.77 -8.30
N ARG A 34 -2.39 6.75 -8.32
CA ARG A 34 -0.95 6.52 -8.49
C ARG A 34 -0.22 6.31 -7.18
N ALA A 35 -0.81 6.70 -6.05
CA ALA A 35 -0.22 6.45 -4.73
C ALA A 35 -0.33 4.97 -4.38
N GLY A 36 0.74 4.42 -3.79
CA GLY A 36 0.70 3.09 -3.20
C GLY A 36 -0.09 3.10 -1.89
N ALA A 37 -0.72 1.98 -1.54
CA ALA A 37 -1.34 1.78 -0.25
C ALA A 37 -1.03 0.37 0.29
N LEU A 38 -1.06 0.25 1.61
CA LEU A 38 -1.00 -1.05 2.28
C LEU A 38 -2.39 -1.39 2.79
N VAL A 39 -2.93 -2.52 2.36
CA VAL A 39 -4.24 -3.01 2.80
C VAL A 39 -4.04 -4.21 3.70
N CYS A 40 -4.42 -4.12 4.96
CA CYS A 40 -4.31 -5.26 5.86
C CYS A 40 -5.44 -6.26 5.56
N THR A 41 -5.08 -7.44 5.07
CA THR A 41 -6.03 -8.47 4.69
C THR A 41 -6.31 -9.45 5.82
N ARG A 42 -5.39 -9.60 6.78
CA ARG A 42 -5.54 -10.43 7.99
C ARG A 42 -4.75 -9.87 9.16
N GLY A 43 -5.24 -10.14 10.37
CA GLY A 43 -4.57 -9.81 11.62
C GLY A 43 -5.10 -8.54 12.28
N GLU A 44 -4.26 -7.90 13.10
CA GLU A 44 -4.61 -6.78 13.99
C GLU A 44 -5.40 -5.66 13.29
N PHE A 45 -5.00 -5.32 12.07
CA PHE A 45 -5.56 -4.21 11.32
C PHE A 45 -6.50 -4.65 10.20
N SER A 46 -7.06 -5.87 10.24
CA SER A 46 -7.84 -6.43 9.14
C SER A 46 -8.91 -5.46 8.63
N GLY A 47 -8.90 -5.20 7.32
CA GLY A 47 -9.79 -4.23 6.65
C GLY A 47 -9.25 -2.80 6.60
N ALA A 48 -8.21 -2.47 7.36
CA ALA A 48 -7.59 -1.15 7.33
C ALA A 48 -6.76 -0.93 6.06
N ARG A 49 -6.75 0.33 5.60
CA ARG A 49 -5.96 0.81 4.47
C ARG A 49 -5.07 1.96 4.92
N PHE A 50 -3.78 1.86 4.61
CA PHE A 50 -2.78 2.87 4.92
C PHE A 50 -2.23 3.46 3.62
N ASP A 51 -2.57 4.72 3.35
CA ASP A 51 -2.10 5.43 2.16
C ASP A 51 -0.65 5.89 2.32
N LEU A 52 0.19 5.61 1.31
CA LEU A 52 1.60 6.01 1.27
C LEU A 52 1.81 7.35 0.57
N SER A 53 0.78 8.01 0.05
CA SER A 53 0.85 9.32 -0.62
C SER A 53 1.53 10.40 0.23
N ARG A 54 1.39 10.31 1.56
CA ARG A 54 1.87 11.31 2.52
C ARG A 54 3.23 11.01 3.14
N SER A 55 3.77 9.82 2.94
CA SER A 55 5.07 9.45 3.53
C SER A 55 5.97 8.75 2.51
N PRO A 56 7.23 9.21 2.33
CA PRO A 56 8.15 8.56 1.42
C PRO A 56 8.54 7.16 1.88
N THR A 57 8.39 6.82 3.17
CA THR A 57 8.61 5.47 3.71
C THR A 57 7.79 5.30 4.98
N ILE A 58 7.11 4.17 5.10
CA ILE A 58 6.40 3.77 6.31
C ILE A 58 7.21 2.70 7.03
N THR A 59 7.44 2.93 8.32
CA THR A 59 8.05 1.96 9.22
C THR A 59 6.94 1.25 9.99
N ILE A 60 7.00 -0.08 9.99
CA ILE A 60 6.04 -0.97 10.63
C ILE A 60 6.74 -1.68 11.78
N GLY A 61 6.10 -1.77 12.94
CA GLY A 61 6.66 -2.44 14.11
C GLY A 61 5.86 -2.16 15.37
N ARG A 62 6.41 -2.49 16.54
CA ARG A 62 5.76 -2.24 17.85
C ARG A 62 6.17 -0.97 18.56
N ASP A 63 7.21 -0.28 18.09
CA ASP A 63 7.68 0.95 18.72
C ASP A 63 6.98 2.18 18.15
N ALA A 64 6.05 2.75 18.92
CA ALA A 64 5.28 3.93 18.55
C ALA A 64 6.12 5.19 18.30
N ARG A 65 7.37 5.24 18.78
CA ARG A 65 8.26 6.39 18.55
C ARG A 65 8.90 6.37 17.16
N SER A 66 9.04 5.20 16.56
CA SER A 66 9.76 5.02 15.30
C SER A 66 8.91 4.44 14.16
N CYS A 67 7.72 3.91 14.46
CA CYS A 67 6.82 3.30 13.49
C CYS A 67 5.56 4.14 13.27
N GLN A 68 5.07 4.15 12.03
CA GLN A 68 3.81 4.79 11.66
C GLN A 68 2.65 3.79 11.71
N ILE A 69 2.92 2.51 11.41
CA ILE A 69 1.97 1.41 11.67
C ILE A 69 2.49 0.66 12.89
N VAL A 70 1.77 0.80 14.00
CA VAL A 70 2.23 0.40 15.33
C VAL A 70 1.41 -0.77 15.85
N PHE A 71 1.99 -1.97 15.85
CA PHE A 71 1.38 -3.16 16.45
C PHE A 71 1.38 -3.10 17.99
N PRO A 72 0.46 -3.83 18.66
CA PRO A 72 0.43 -3.95 20.11
C PRO A 72 1.77 -4.34 20.72
N LYS A 73 2.14 -3.72 21.85
CA LYS A 73 3.45 -3.89 22.48
C LYS A 73 3.76 -5.33 22.91
N ASP A 74 2.74 -6.10 23.23
CA ASP A 74 2.78 -7.50 23.66
C ASP A 74 2.90 -8.50 22.50
N MET A 75 2.73 -8.07 21.24
CA MET A 75 2.86 -8.93 20.06
C MET A 75 4.34 -9.23 19.72
N GLN A 76 5.01 -10.02 20.56
CA GLN A 76 6.48 -10.24 20.49
C GLN A 76 6.97 -10.83 19.16
N ARG A 77 6.09 -11.46 18.38
CA ARG A 77 6.40 -11.97 17.04
C ARG A 77 6.76 -10.85 16.06
N ILE A 78 6.29 -9.62 16.30
CA ILE A 78 6.67 -8.45 15.51
C ILE A 78 7.81 -7.72 16.23
N SER A 79 8.87 -7.29 15.56
CA SER A 79 9.93 -6.49 16.18
C SER A 79 9.51 -5.04 16.43
N ARG A 80 10.21 -4.34 17.35
CA ARG A 80 10.01 -2.91 17.64
C ARG A 80 10.03 -2.06 16.38
N LYS A 81 11.02 -2.30 15.52
CA LYS A 81 11.09 -1.86 14.13
C LYS A 81 11.20 -3.12 13.30
N HIS A 82 10.18 -3.44 12.50
CA HIS A 82 10.06 -4.72 11.83
C HIS A 82 10.42 -4.63 10.35
N SER A 83 9.70 -3.78 9.62
CA SER A 83 9.88 -3.62 8.20
C SER A 83 9.71 -2.17 7.80
N LEU A 84 10.36 -1.81 6.70
CA LEU A 84 10.20 -0.52 6.05
C LEU A 84 9.56 -0.76 4.70
N VAL A 85 8.56 0.05 4.35
CA VAL A 85 7.85 -0.04 3.08
C VAL A 85 7.84 1.32 2.43
N ARG A 86 8.34 1.38 1.20
CA ARG A 86 8.30 2.56 0.34
C ARG A 86 7.64 2.20 -0.98
N PHE A 87 6.76 3.08 -1.46
CA PHE A 87 6.26 3.00 -2.82
C PHE A 87 7.10 3.86 -3.76
N SER A 88 7.39 3.34 -4.95
CA SER A 88 8.07 4.05 -6.04
C SER A 88 7.05 4.29 -7.14
N SER A 89 6.56 5.53 -7.27
CA SER A 89 5.56 5.89 -8.29
C SER A 89 6.12 5.84 -9.72
N SER A 90 7.40 6.17 -9.89
CA SER A 90 8.10 6.11 -11.19
C SER A 90 8.21 4.67 -11.72
N GLU A 91 8.41 3.70 -10.82
CA GLU A 91 8.56 2.28 -11.17
C GLU A 91 7.30 1.46 -10.93
N ASN A 92 6.26 2.08 -10.38
CA ASN A 92 5.00 1.45 -9.96
C ASN A 92 5.20 0.18 -9.12
N CYS A 93 6.11 0.24 -8.16
CA CYS A 93 6.49 -0.91 -7.33
C CYS A 93 6.73 -0.51 -5.87
N TYR A 94 6.87 -1.51 -5.01
CA TYR A 94 7.21 -1.35 -3.61
C TYR A 94 8.65 -1.78 -3.35
N TYR A 95 9.29 -1.10 -2.42
CA TYR A 95 10.54 -1.55 -1.81
C TYR A 95 10.23 -1.91 -0.36
N VAL A 96 10.46 -3.18 -0.02
CA VAL A 96 10.27 -3.70 1.33
C VAL A 96 11.60 -4.16 1.90
N THR A 97 11.97 -3.63 3.06
CA THR A 97 13.21 -3.99 3.77
C THR A 97 12.84 -4.64 5.09
N ASP A 98 13.24 -5.90 5.29
CA ASP A 98 13.15 -6.58 6.58
C ASP A 98 14.29 -6.11 7.49
N VAL A 99 13.98 -5.65 8.70
CA VAL A 99 14.98 -5.33 9.74
C VAL A 99 14.63 -6.00 11.07
N SER A 100 13.79 -7.03 11.00
CA SER A 100 13.23 -7.72 12.16
C SER A 100 14.06 -8.92 12.61
N GLN A 101 13.71 -9.45 13.78
CA GLN A 101 14.25 -10.70 14.28
C GLN A 101 13.57 -11.93 13.66
N ASN A 102 12.25 -11.87 13.43
CA ASN A 102 11.45 -13.02 13.01
C ASN A 102 11.22 -13.11 11.49
N GLY A 103 11.57 -12.07 10.75
CA GLY A 103 11.51 -12.00 9.31
C GLY A 103 10.23 -11.40 8.75
N THR A 104 10.35 -10.83 7.55
CA THR A 104 9.22 -10.48 6.67
C THR A 104 9.13 -11.53 5.55
N TYR A 105 7.93 -11.95 5.19
CA TYR A 105 7.69 -13.05 4.25
C TYR A 105 6.72 -12.63 3.14
N LEU A 106 6.85 -13.25 1.97
CA LEU A 106 5.88 -13.20 0.89
C LEU A 106 4.77 -14.24 1.10
N ALA A 107 3.67 -14.11 0.37
CA ALA A 107 2.70 -15.19 0.21
C ALA A 107 3.41 -16.50 -0.20
N GLY A 108 3.02 -17.62 0.42
CA GLY A 108 3.69 -18.91 0.23
C GLY A 108 4.88 -19.16 1.15
N GLY A 109 5.21 -18.23 2.06
CA GLY A 109 6.21 -18.46 3.12
C GLY A 109 7.65 -18.18 2.74
N VAL A 110 7.90 -17.56 1.58
CA VAL A 110 9.25 -17.15 1.15
C VAL A 110 9.71 -15.97 2.01
N ARG A 111 10.81 -16.13 2.75
CA ARG A 111 11.39 -15.07 3.59
C ARG A 111 12.20 -14.08 2.75
N LEU A 112 12.02 -12.78 3.00
CA LEU A 112 12.85 -11.74 2.40
C LEU A 112 14.26 -11.71 3.03
N PRO A 113 15.32 -11.38 2.27
CA PRO A 113 16.64 -11.11 2.82
C PRO A 113 16.62 -9.99 3.86
N ALA A 114 17.25 -10.22 5.01
CA ALA A 114 17.35 -9.22 6.07
C ALA A 114 18.27 -8.06 5.67
N GLY A 115 17.86 -6.84 6.01
CA GLY A 115 18.60 -5.59 5.81
C GLY A 115 18.63 -5.07 4.37
N GLN A 116 18.09 -5.82 3.40
CA GLN A 116 18.16 -5.47 1.97
C GLN A 116 16.79 -5.03 1.43
N PRO A 117 16.71 -3.89 0.72
CA PRO A 117 15.49 -3.51 0.01
C PRO A 117 15.15 -4.50 -1.10
N CYS A 118 13.96 -5.10 -1.02
CA CYS A 118 13.43 -6.00 -2.03
C CYS A 118 12.39 -5.27 -2.88
N LYS A 119 12.58 -5.26 -4.20
CA LYS A 119 11.61 -4.71 -5.15
C LYS A 119 10.46 -5.71 -5.34
N LEU A 120 9.25 -5.32 -4.96
CA LEU A 120 8.03 -6.11 -5.04
C LEU A 120 6.99 -5.42 -5.91
N ALA A 121 6.27 -6.19 -6.71
CA ALA A 121 5.19 -5.66 -7.53
C ALA A 121 3.98 -5.26 -6.68
N ARG A 122 3.15 -4.34 -7.20
CA ARG A 122 1.75 -4.24 -6.79
C ARG A 122 1.09 -5.61 -6.87
N GLY A 123 0.13 -5.87 -5.99
CA GLY A 123 -0.52 -7.18 -5.89
C GLY A 123 0.16 -8.16 -4.94
N THR A 124 1.36 -7.84 -4.44
CA THR A 124 2.09 -8.73 -3.54
C THR A 124 1.48 -8.69 -2.14
N THR A 125 1.40 -9.84 -1.47
CA THR A 125 1.08 -9.91 -0.03
C THR A 125 2.34 -10.20 0.77
N ILE A 126 2.55 -9.42 1.83
CA ILE A 126 3.64 -9.61 2.80
C ILE A 126 3.09 -9.93 4.19
N THR A 127 3.87 -10.64 5.00
CA THR A 127 3.58 -10.94 6.41
C THR A 127 4.79 -10.66 7.30
N PHE A 128 4.55 -10.38 8.58
CA PHE A 128 5.60 -9.99 9.55
C PHE A 128 6.03 -11.12 10.48
N ASP A 129 5.65 -12.36 10.16
CA ASP A 129 6.24 -13.58 10.69
C ASP A 129 5.85 -14.76 9.80
N SER A 130 6.40 -15.93 10.09
CA SER A 130 6.15 -17.17 9.35
C SER A 130 4.75 -17.76 9.54
N SER A 131 3.97 -17.31 10.53
CA SER A 131 2.58 -17.78 10.72
C SER A 131 1.61 -17.16 9.71
N GLY A 132 1.98 -16.00 9.16
CA GLY A 132 1.14 -15.26 8.23
C GLY A 132 -0.12 -14.66 8.86
N ALA A 133 -0.18 -14.57 10.20
CA ALA A 133 -1.33 -14.04 10.93
C ALA A 133 -1.61 -12.56 10.62
N ASN A 134 -0.55 -11.77 10.42
CA ASN A 134 -0.64 -10.35 10.05
C ASN A 134 -0.17 -10.18 8.61
N ALA A 135 -1.12 -9.92 7.70
CA ALA A 135 -0.89 -9.89 6.27
C ALA A 135 -1.31 -8.55 5.66
N PHE A 136 -0.44 -8.01 4.81
CA PHE A 136 -0.65 -6.75 4.12
C PHE A 136 -0.48 -6.95 2.61
N TYR A 137 -1.51 -6.55 1.87
CA TYR A 137 -1.52 -6.48 0.42
C TYR A 137 -0.98 -5.12 -0.02
N LEU A 138 -0.03 -5.15 -0.96
CA LEU A 138 0.59 -3.97 -1.56
C LEU A 138 -0.28 -3.54 -2.74
N GLU A 139 -1.16 -2.57 -2.54
CA GLU A 139 -2.14 -2.18 -3.56
C GLU A 139 -1.51 -1.43 -4.72
#